data_AF-A0A2S3QMC3-F1
#
_entry.id   AF-A0A2S3QMC3-F1
#
_cell.length_a   1.000
_cell.length_b   1.000
_cell.length_c   1.000
_cell.angle_alpha   90.00
_cell.angle_beta   90.00
_cell.angle_gamma   90.00
#
_symmetry.space_group_name_H-M   'P 1'
#
loop_
_entity.id
_entity.type
_entity.pdbx_description
1 polymer ?
#
loop_
_entity_poly.entity_id
_entity_poly.type
_entity_poly.pdbx_seq_one_letter_code
_entity_poly.pdbx_strand_id
1 'polypeptide(L)'
;MLKKSCQMIAASYCLIFTNISTAYANDLNEKPAFPIGKINQLNANYTSPKGTGTSKEISIKGFGDFINPNLEVENYGGTLIFSIDNESFELDLSSLQINDAEKIGISNINYNNGDTNIGLNLNQVQASGEGFSTRLSGTSLECQKQSREGNEYEQLLQNCFNYLSLNVGSAFFQSSERSFYNLTNEYETLGSAVEIDDLKLNIRGGKFDGHLKGNVSKGVKVKFEGRASYDLGNKIVNIRIDKAKAGLFNVRRTIFKELERFENDKIEIDEPNIYIILQE
;
A
#
# COMPACT_ATOMS: atom_id res chain seq x y z
N MET A 1 -15.91 -13.49 10.06
CA MET A 1 -16.88 -13.31 8.96
C MET A 1 -17.12 -11.85 8.57
N LEU A 2 -16.33 -10.85 9.01
CA LEU A 2 -16.51 -9.43 8.61
C LEU A 2 -15.22 -8.58 8.75
N LYS A 3 -14.03 -9.22 8.77
CA LYS A 3 -12.73 -8.56 9.02
C LYS A 3 -11.86 -8.34 7.78
N LYS A 4 -12.12 -9.04 6.67
CA LYS A 4 -11.11 -9.25 5.62
C LYS A 4 -11.20 -8.32 4.41
N SER A 5 -12.34 -7.67 4.19
CA SER A 5 -12.57 -6.93 2.95
C SER A 5 -12.53 -5.39 3.10
N CYS A 6 -11.89 -4.86 4.17
CA CYS A 6 -11.78 -3.41 4.42
C CYS A 6 -10.40 -2.77 4.17
N GLN A 7 -9.35 -3.53 3.84
CA GLN A 7 -8.01 -2.93 3.70
C GLN A 7 -7.80 -2.07 2.43
N MET A 8 -8.43 -2.33 1.27
CA MET A 8 -8.05 -1.79 -0.05
C MET A 8 -8.29 -0.31 -0.37
N ILE A 9 -9.06 0.47 0.39
CA ILE A 9 -9.27 1.91 0.06
C ILE A 9 -8.50 2.85 0.99
N ALA A 10 -8.26 2.47 2.25
CA ALA A 10 -7.21 3.10 3.08
C ALA A 10 -5.79 2.74 2.57
N ALA A 11 -5.72 1.59 1.92
CA ALA A 11 -4.52 1.03 1.33
C ALA A 11 -3.91 1.91 0.26
N SER A 12 -4.60 2.55 -0.69
CA SER A 12 -3.88 3.28 -1.75
C SER A 12 -3.09 4.52 -1.27
N TYR A 13 -3.24 4.92 0.00
CA TYR A 13 -2.47 6.01 0.63
C TYR A 13 -1.59 5.56 1.82
N CYS A 14 -1.71 4.31 2.27
CA CYS A 14 -0.89 3.74 3.36
C CYS A 14 -0.20 2.40 3.00
N LEU A 15 -0.41 1.87 1.79
CA LEU A 15 -0.06 0.50 1.36
C LEU A 15 1.40 0.14 1.25
N ILE A 16 2.31 1.10 1.15
CA ILE A 16 3.68 0.79 0.70
C ILE A 16 4.68 0.86 1.86
N PHE A 17 4.26 1.25 3.06
CA PHE A 17 5.19 1.51 4.16
C PHE A 17 4.72 1.06 5.54
N THR A 18 3.93 -0.01 5.67
CA THR A 18 3.59 -0.46 7.04
C THR A 18 4.23 -1.74 7.52
N ASN A 19 4.65 -2.71 6.69
CA ASN A 19 5.51 -3.81 7.17
C ASN A 19 6.33 -4.43 6.03
N ILE A 20 7.60 -4.04 5.92
CA ILE A 20 8.61 -4.95 5.37
C ILE A 20 9.44 -5.37 6.59
N SER A 21 9.03 -6.43 7.29
CA SER A 21 9.84 -7.08 8.32
C SER A 21 10.74 -8.11 7.66
N THR A 22 12.03 -8.09 7.99
CA THR A 22 12.86 -9.28 7.83
C THR A 22 12.43 -10.27 8.91
N ALA A 23 12.25 -11.54 8.54
CA ALA A 23 11.85 -12.60 9.48
C ALA A 23 12.81 -12.74 10.69
N TYR A 24 14.03 -12.19 10.57
CA TYR A 24 15.04 -12.13 11.63
C TYR A 24 14.84 -11.04 12.70
N ALA A 25 13.91 -10.09 12.54
CA ALA A 25 13.64 -9.08 13.57
C ALA A 25 13.03 -9.70 14.84
N ASN A 26 12.32 -10.83 14.71
CA ASN A 26 11.64 -11.51 15.81
C ASN A 26 12.59 -12.28 16.74
N ASP A 27 13.76 -12.72 16.27
CA ASP A 27 14.74 -13.43 17.10
C ASP A 27 15.73 -12.50 17.82
N LEU A 28 15.75 -11.20 17.49
CA LEU A 28 16.72 -10.22 18.00
C LEU A 28 16.13 -9.12 18.90
N ASN A 29 14.83 -9.14 19.24
CA ASN A 29 14.15 -8.00 19.87
C ASN A 29 14.37 -6.67 19.10
N GLU A 30 14.59 -6.74 17.78
CA GLU A 30 14.78 -5.57 16.95
C GLU A 30 13.42 -5.11 16.43
N LYS A 31 13.12 -3.82 16.64
CA LYS A 31 11.87 -3.20 16.15
C LYS A 31 11.77 -3.37 14.63
N PRO A 32 10.55 -3.54 14.07
CA PRO A 32 10.37 -3.65 12.62
C PRO A 32 11.04 -2.46 11.92
N ALA A 33 12.05 -2.75 11.09
CA ALA A 33 12.82 -1.78 10.34
C ALA A 33 12.77 -2.16 8.86
N PHE A 34 12.68 -1.15 7.99
CA PHE A 34 12.70 -1.37 6.55
C PHE A 34 14.06 -1.92 6.11
N PRO A 35 14.11 -2.96 5.26
CA PRO A 35 15.37 -3.55 4.85
C PRO A 35 16.23 -2.51 4.16
N ILE A 36 17.44 -2.28 4.66
CA ILE A 36 18.39 -1.39 4.01
C ILE A 36 19.03 -2.17 2.87
N GLY A 37 18.91 -1.67 1.64
CA GLY A 37 19.39 -2.38 0.46
C GLY A 37 18.52 -2.21 -0.77
N LYS A 38 18.64 -3.16 -1.70
CA LYS A 38 17.91 -3.16 -2.98
C LYS A 38 17.47 -4.56 -3.37
N ILE A 39 16.35 -4.59 -4.10
CA ILE A 39 15.85 -5.77 -4.81
C ILE A 39 15.61 -5.33 -6.24
N ASN A 40 16.18 -6.03 -7.22
CA ASN A 40 16.03 -5.72 -8.63
C ASN A 40 15.28 -6.83 -9.36
N GLN A 41 14.20 -6.43 -10.06
CA GLN A 41 13.38 -7.30 -10.89
C GLN A 41 12.88 -8.56 -10.18
N LEU A 42 12.33 -8.42 -8.97
CA LEU A 42 11.68 -9.53 -8.27
C LEU A 42 10.38 -9.90 -9.00
N ASN A 43 10.26 -11.19 -9.33
CA ASN A 43 9.09 -11.81 -9.92
C ASN A 43 8.68 -12.97 -9.02
N ALA A 44 7.38 -13.20 -8.89
CA ALA A 44 6.84 -14.28 -8.07
C ALA A 44 5.57 -14.84 -8.69
N ASN A 45 5.38 -16.15 -8.57
CA ASN A 45 4.12 -16.80 -8.84
C ASN A 45 3.81 -17.78 -7.71
N TYR A 46 2.76 -17.47 -6.96
CA TYR A 46 2.24 -18.29 -5.88
C TYR A 46 0.93 -18.92 -6.30
N THR A 47 0.78 -20.22 -6.06
CA THR A 47 -0.50 -20.94 -6.13
C THR A 47 -0.57 -21.89 -4.95
N SER A 48 -1.53 -21.67 -4.05
CA SER A 48 -1.62 -22.36 -2.76
C SER A 48 -1.32 -23.86 -2.84
N PRO A 49 -0.43 -24.41 -1.99
CA PRO A 49 0.19 -23.76 -0.82
C PRO A 49 1.58 -23.16 -1.06
N LYS A 50 2.14 -23.25 -2.28
CA LYS A 50 3.54 -22.86 -2.55
C LYS A 50 3.70 -22.12 -3.86
N GLY A 51 4.75 -21.34 -3.95
CA GLY A 51 5.12 -20.57 -5.13
C GLY A 51 6.60 -20.59 -5.40
N THR A 52 6.96 -19.97 -6.52
CA THR A 52 8.34 -19.74 -6.90
C THR A 52 8.56 -18.28 -7.26
N GLY A 53 9.77 -17.80 -7.03
CA GLY A 53 10.17 -16.46 -7.39
C GLY A 53 11.56 -16.43 -7.98
N THR A 54 11.86 -15.34 -8.68
CA THR A 54 13.19 -15.04 -9.19
C THR A 54 13.48 -13.56 -9.03
N SER A 55 14.75 -13.20 -8.92
CA SER A 55 15.19 -11.82 -8.95
C SER A 55 16.47 -11.72 -9.76
N LYS A 56 16.81 -10.55 -10.29
CA LYS A 56 18.13 -10.32 -10.89
C LYS A 56 19.20 -10.14 -9.82
N GLU A 57 18.85 -9.45 -8.74
CA GLU A 57 19.75 -9.12 -7.64
C GLU A 57 18.95 -8.82 -6.39
N ILE A 58 19.37 -9.41 -5.27
CA ILE A 58 18.90 -9.07 -3.92
C ILE A 58 20.15 -8.73 -3.11
N SER A 59 20.19 -7.52 -2.56
CA SER A 59 21.29 -7.07 -1.72
C SER A 59 20.67 -6.34 -0.54
N ILE A 60 20.47 -7.05 0.56
CA ILE A 60 19.80 -6.54 1.76
C ILE A 60 20.72 -6.77 2.95
N LYS A 61 20.96 -5.71 3.72
CA LYS A 61 21.77 -5.77 4.94
C LYS A 61 21.15 -6.77 5.92
N GLY A 62 21.95 -7.75 6.36
CA GLY A 62 21.53 -8.82 7.27
C GLY A 62 20.96 -10.06 6.59
N PHE A 63 20.51 -9.97 5.33
CA PHE A 63 20.04 -11.11 4.53
C PHE A 63 21.12 -11.63 3.58
N GLY A 64 21.92 -10.73 2.99
CA GLY A 64 23.02 -11.07 2.10
C GLY A 64 22.86 -10.54 0.68
N ASP A 65 23.81 -10.94 -0.17
CA ASP A 65 23.94 -10.52 -1.57
C ASP A 65 23.79 -11.74 -2.49
N PHE A 66 22.71 -11.76 -3.28
CA PHE A 66 22.37 -12.85 -4.18
C PHE A 66 22.18 -12.33 -5.60
N ILE A 67 22.79 -13.02 -6.57
CA ILE A 67 22.69 -12.69 -7.99
C ILE A 67 21.93 -13.81 -8.72
N ASN A 68 20.88 -13.44 -9.44
CA ASN A 68 19.95 -14.37 -10.09
C ASN A 68 19.39 -15.48 -9.16
N PRO A 69 18.95 -15.18 -7.93
CA PRO A 69 18.43 -16.22 -7.04
C PRO A 69 17.11 -16.83 -7.55
N ASN A 70 16.92 -18.10 -7.24
CA ASN A 70 15.61 -18.75 -7.24
C ASN A 70 15.08 -18.74 -5.80
N LEU A 71 13.80 -18.41 -5.64
CA LEU A 71 13.17 -18.24 -4.33
C LEU A 71 12.01 -19.21 -4.20
N GLU A 72 11.87 -19.79 -3.01
CA GLU A 72 10.60 -20.39 -2.58
C GLU A 72 9.66 -19.29 -2.08
N VAL A 73 8.37 -19.41 -2.38
CA VAL A 73 7.37 -18.41 -1.99
C VAL A 73 6.24 -19.08 -1.22
N GLU A 74 5.93 -18.55 -0.04
CA GLU A 74 4.78 -18.96 0.76
C GLU A 74 3.88 -17.74 1.04
N ASN A 75 2.58 -17.96 1.25
CA ASN A 75 1.63 -16.90 1.58
C ASN A 75 1.07 -17.14 2.98
N TYR A 76 1.35 -16.22 3.90
CA TYR A 76 0.81 -16.21 5.25
C TYR A 76 -0.17 -15.06 5.40
N GLY A 77 -1.41 -15.28 4.97
CA GLY A 77 -2.50 -14.33 5.18
C GLY A 77 -2.29 -12.99 4.47
N GLY A 78 -1.67 -13.00 3.28
CA GLY A 78 -1.41 -11.80 2.47
C GLY A 78 0.04 -11.30 2.58
N THR A 79 0.82 -11.83 3.50
CA THR A 79 2.27 -11.63 3.55
C THR A 79 2.97 -12.74 2.78
N LEU A 80 3.69 -12.37 1.72
CA LEU A 80 4.51 -13.31 0.98
C LEU A 80 5.87 -13.44 1.66
N ILE A 81 6.25 -14.68 1.97
CA ILE A 81 7.58 -15.01 2.48
C ILE A 81 8.39 -15.55 1.31
N PHE A 82 9.53 -14.92 1.05
CA PHE A 82 10.50 -15.33 0.04
C PHE A 82 11.70 -15.95 0.72
N SER A 83 12.03 -17.19 0.37
CA SER A 83 13.11 -17.94 1.00
C SER A 83 14.15 -18.39 -0.01
N ILE A 84 15.43 -18.30 0.39
CA ILE A 84 16.58 -18.85 -0.31
C ILE A 84 17.54 -19.43 0.72
N ASP A 85 17.97 -20.68 0.52
CA ASP A 85 18.77 -21.42 1.48
C ASP A 85 18.12 -21.39 2.89
N ASN A 86 18.76 -20.76 3.88
CA ASN A 86 18.24 -20.58 5.25
C ASN A 86 17.82 -19.13 5.55
N GLU A 87 17.71 -18.29 4.53
CA GLU A 87 17.41 -16.87 4.64
C GLU A 87 16.00 -16.59 4.11
N SER A 88 15.28 -15.66 4.74
CA SER A 88 13.97 -15.22 4.25
C SER A 88 13.70 -13.73 4.46
N PHE A 89 12.89 -13.17 3.57
CA PHE A 89 12.34 -11.82 3.71
C PHE A 89 10.86 -11.80 3.36
N GLU A 90 10.15 -10.79 3.86
CA GLU A 90 8.70 -10.68 3.71
C GLU A 90 8.31 -9.54 2.78
N LEU A 91 7.21 -9.72 2.07
CA LEU A 91 6.50 -8.67 1.36
C LEU A 91 5.05 -8.69 1.80
N ASP A 92 4.67 -7.72 2.64
CA ASP A 92 3.29 -7.55 3.08
C ASP A 92 2.46 -6.92 1.97
N LEU A 93 1.53 -7.70 1.43
CA LEU A 93 0.52 -7.26 0.47
C LEU A 93 -0.88 -7.31 1.08
N SER A 94 -1.02 -7.53 2.39
CA SER A 94 -2.30 -7.69 3.07
C SER A 94 -3.22 -6.49 2.86
N SER A 95 -2.66 -5.30 2.67
CA SER A 95 -3.45 -4.11 2.37
C SER A 95 -4.12 -4.13 0.98
N LEU A 96 -3.72 -5.04 0.09
CA LEU A 96 -4.44 -5.36 -1.15
C LEU A 96 -5.61 -6.35 -0.91
N GLN A 97 -5.96 -6.66 0.33
CA GLN A 97 -6.94 -7.67 0.77
C GLN A 97 -6.74 -9.05 0.13
N ILE A 98 -5.49 -9.44 -0.07
CA ILE A 98 -5.14 -10.73 -0.69
C ILE A 98 -4.96 -11.84 0.35
N ASN A 99 -5.51 -11.66 1.54
CA ASN A 99 -5.28 -12.55 2.68
C ASN A 99 -5.74 -13.98 2.40
N ASP A 100 -6.78 -14.12 1.57
CA ASP A 100 -7.34 -15.40 1.13
C ASP A 100 -7.00 -15.69 -0.35
N ALA A 101 -5.94 -15.07 -0.89
CA ALA A 101 -5.53 -15.30 -2.27
C ALA A 101 -4.98 -16.71 -2.46
N GLU A 102 -5.63 -17.46 -3.33
CA GLU A 102 -5.16 -18.75 -3.80
C GLU A 102 -4.03 -18.59 -4.82
N LYS A 103 -4.01 -17.47 -5.55
CA LYS A 103 -3.02 -17.16 -6.57
C LYS A 103 -2.53 -15.74 -6.40
N ILE A 104 -1.21 -15.55 -6.44
CA ILE A 104 -0.57 -14.24 -6.43
C ILE A 104 0.53 -14.23 -7.50
N GLY A 105 0.46 -13.27 -8.41
CA GLY A 105 1.47 -13.03 -9.43
C GLY A 105 2.11 -11.66 -9.22
N ILE A 106 3.44 -11.63 -9.19
CA ILE A 106 4.24 -10.42 -9.07
C ILE A 106 5.16 -10.32 -10.28
N SER A 107 5.17 -9.16 -10.91
CA SER A 107 6.09 -8.86 -12.00
C SER A 107 6.92 -7.63 -11.68
N ASN A 108 8.24 -7.82 -11.77
CA ASN A 108 9.25 -6.77 -11.84
C ASN A 108 9.12 -5.73 -10.72
N ILE A 109 9.14 -6.19 -9.46
CA ILE A 109 9.33 -5.33 -8.30
C ILE A 109 10.79 -4.89 -8.25
N ASN A 110 10.99 -3.59 -8.10
CA ASN A 110 12.29 -2.99 -7.84
C ASN A 110 12.17 -2.15 -6.56
N TYR A 111 12.94 -2.53 -5.55
CA TYR A 111 13.00 -1.84 -4.27
C TYR A 111 14.39 -1.25 -4.08
N ASN A 112 14.46 -0.07 -3.51
CA ASN A 112 15.71 0.54 -3.08
C ASN A 112 15.47 1.35 -1.81
N ASN A 113 16.25 1.10 -0.78
CA ASN A 113 16.32 1.91 0.43
C ASN A 113 17.79 2.25 0.68
N GLY A 114 18.15 3.45 0.20
CA GLY A 114 19.48 4.01 0.37
C GLY A 114 19.53 5.03 1.50
N ASP A 115 20.56 5.87 1.48
CA ASP A 115 20.77 6.88 2.52
C ASP A 115 19.74 8.01 2.44
N THR A 116 19.41 8.45 1.22
CA THR A 116 18.62 9.67 0.97
C THR A 116 17.21 9.41 0.47
N ASN A 117 16.90 8.19 0.01
CA ASN A 117 15.58 7.86 -0.51
C ASN A 117 15.19 6.41 -0.24
N ILE A 118 13.87 6.20 -0.23
CA ILE A 118 13.26 4.88 -0.37
C ILE A 118 12.37 4.90 -1.59
N GLY A 119 12.52 3.91 -2.46
CA GLY A 119 11.78 3.75 -3.69
C GLY A 119 11.23 2.35 -3.83
N LEU A 120 10.01 2.26 -4.36
CA LEU A 120 9.39 1.02 -4.80
C LEU A 120 8.80 1.25 -6.19
N ASN A 121 9.23 0.44 -7.16
CA ASN A 121 8.60 0.35 -8.47
C ASN A 121 8.04 -1.04 -8.66
N LEU A 122 6.77 -1.11 -9.01
CA LEU A 122 6.00 -2.34 -9.12
C LEU A 122 5.26 -2.29 -10.44
N ASN A 123 5.68 -3.14 -11.38
CA ASN A 123 5.06 -3.18 -12.69
C ASN A 123 3.65 -3.79 -12.59
N GLN A 124 3.53 -4.94 -11.95
CA GLN A 124 2.26 -5.60 -11.76
C GLN A 124 2.24 -6.48 -10.51
N VAL A 125 1.15 -6.38 -9.76
CA VAL A 125 0.69 -7.41 -8.82
C VAL A 125 -0.70 -7.81 -9.25
N GLN A 126 -0.96 -9.11 -9.24
CA GLN A 126 -2.29 -9.67 -9.40
C GLN A 126 -2.51 -10.68 -8.29
N ALA A 127 -3.71 -10.70 -7.74
CA ALA A 127 -4.10 -11.74 -6.81
C ALA A 127 -5.56 -12.10 -7.00
N SER A 128 -5.89 -13.36 -6.78
CA SER A 128 -7.25 -13.87 -6.91
C SER A 128 -7.49 -15.00 -5.93
N GLY A 129 -8.74 -15.12 -5.50
CA GLY A 129 -9.26 -16.27 -4.77
C GLY A 129 -10.75 -16.41 -5.01
N GLU A 130 -11.42 -17.21 -4.20
CA GLU A 130 -12.87 -17.34 -4.28
C GLU A 130 -13.54 -15.99 -4.03
N GLY A 131 -14.37 -15.54 -4.98
CA GLY A 131 -15.17 -14.32 -4.83
C GLY A 131 -14.40 -13.00 -4.96
N PHE A 132 -13.07 -12.99 -5.17
CA PHE A 132 -12.34 -11.74 -5.35
C PHE A 132 -11.21 -11.81 -6.38
N SER A 133 -10.90 -10.64 -6.95
CA SER A 133 -9.76 -10.43 -7.84
C SER A 133 -9.22 -9.02 -7.64
N THR A 134 -7.91 -8.87 -7.54
CA THR A 134 -7.24 -7.58 -7.48
C THR A 134 -6.07 -7.53 -8.44
N ARG A 135 -5.85 -6.36 -9.03
CA ARG A 135 -4.73 -6.10 -9.92
C ARG A 135 -4.23 -4.68 -9.67
N LEU A 136 -2.95 -4.55 -9.40
CA LEU A 136 -2.25 -3.28 -9.28
C LEU A 136 -1.18 -3.22 -10.36
N SER A 137 -1.07 -2.11 -11.07
CA SER A 137 -0.11 -1.98 -12.18
C SER A 137 0.48 -0.57 -12.28
N GLY A 138 1.73 -0.51 -12.72
CA GLY A 138 2.47 0.73 -12.92
C GLY A 138 2.55 1.57 -11.64
N THR A 139 2.84 0.93 -10.51
CA THR A 139 3.01 1.61 -9.23
C THR A 139 4.44 2.07 -9.08
N SER A 140 4.63 3.34 -8.78
CA SER A 140 5.92 3.93 -8.44
C SER A 140 5.73 4.77 -7.20
N LEU A 141 6.59 4.54 -6.22
CA LEU A 141 6.63 5.28 -4.99
C LEU A 141 8.06 5.71 -4.72
N GLU A 142 8.21 6.95 -4.27
CA GLU A 142 9.47 7.50 -3.81
C GLU A 142 9.25 8.38 -2.57
N CYS A 143 10.06 8.16 -1.55
CA CYS A 143 10.04 8.88 -0.29
C CYS A 143 11.45 9.41 0.02
N GLN A 144 11.57 10.68 0.36
CA GLN A 144 12.87 11.30 0.66
C GLN A 144 13.20 11.17 2.14
N LYS A 145 14.36 10.62 2.47
CA LYS A 145 14.84 10.46 3.84
C LYS A 145 15.47 11.76 4.33
N GLN A 146 15.04 12.20 5.50
CA GLN A 146 15.66 13.28 6.26
C GLN A 146 15.83 12.80 7.70
N SER A 147 16.93 13.18 8.35
CA SER A 147 17.10 12.90 9.77
C SER A 147 16.04 13.65 10.58
N ARG A 148 15.35 12.92 11.45
CA ARG A 148 14.27 13.43 12.30
C ARG A 148 14.34 12.80 13.69
N GLU A 149 13.53 13.29 14.61
CA GLU A 149 13.33 12.66 15.92
C GLU A 149 12.67 11.28 15.76
N GLY A 150 12.94 10.35 16.68
CA GLY A 150 12.41 8.98 16.68
C GLY A 150 13.39 7.94 16.14
N ASN A 151 12.99 6.67 16.20
CA ASN A 151 13.75 5.55 15.64
C ASN A 151 13.68 5.53 14.10
N GLU A 152 14.47 4.67 13.42
CA GLU A 152 14.54 4.66 11.95
C GLU A 152 13.18 4.43 11.26
N TYR A 153 12.32 3.59 11.85
CA TYR A 153 10.97 3.33 11.37
C TYR A 153 10.09 4.57 11.49
N GLU A 154 10.09 5.21 12.66
CA GLU A 154 9.34 6.45 12.92
C GLU A 154 9.82 7.60 12.03
N GLN A 155 11.14 7.72 11.83
CA GLN A 155 11.71 8.70 10.91
C GLN A 155 11.25 8.44 9.48
N LEU A 156 11.17 7.18 9.04
CA LEU A 156 10.66 6.88 7.72
C LEU A 156 9.20 7.29 7.57
N LEU A 157 8.32 6.92 8.51
CA LEU A 157 6.92 7.31 8.47
C LEU A 157 6.78 8.83 8.39
N GLN A 158 7.48 9.56 9.26
CA GLN A 158 7.51 11.02 9.20
C GLN A 158 7.98 11.54 7.85
N ASN A 159 9.01 10.93 7.27
CA ASN A 159 9.56 11.34 5.99
C ASN A 159 8.56 11.11 4.85
N CYS A 160 7.87 9.97 4.80
CA CYS A 160 6.93 9.69 3.73
C CYS A 160 5.65 10.51 3.87
N PHE A 161 5.19 10.80 5.08
CA PHE A 161 4.09 11.77 5.29
C PHE A 161 4.52 13.23 5.14
N ASN A 162 5.80 13.52 4.89
CA ASN A 162 6.27 14.86 4.55
C ASN A 162 6.72 15.02 3.09
N TYR A 163 7.31 13.99 2.49
CA TYR A 163 7.94 14.00 1.17
C TYR A 163 7.74 12.66 0.47
N LEU A 164 6.62 12.54 -0.24
CA LEU A 164 6.22 11.35 -0.97
C LEU A 164 5.78 11.71 -2.38
N SER A 165 6.20 10.91 -3.34
CA SER A 165 5.62 10.87 -4.68
C SER A 165 5.09 9.45 -4.91
N LEU A 166 3.78 9.34 -5.13
CA LEU A 166 3.12 8.09 -5.46
C LEU A 166 2.40 8.24 -6.79
N ASN A 167 2.60 7.26 -7.65
CA ASN A 167 1.90 7.08 -8.91
C ASN A 167 1.42 5.64 -8.99
N VAL A 168 0.16 5.43 -9.33
CA VAL A 168 -0.42 4.14 -9.63
C VAL A 168 -1.09 4.26 -11.00
N GLY A 169 -0.58 3.52 -11.97
CA GLY A 169 -1.10 3.51 -13.33
C GLY A 169 -2.55 3.02 -13.39
N SER A 170 -2.80 1.83 -12.84
CA SER A 170 -4.15 1.26 -12.73
C SER A 170 -4.24 0.30 -11.55
N ALA A 171 -5.34 0.40 -10.80
CA ALA A 171 -5.74 -0.47 -9.73
C ALA A 171 -7.17 -0.97 -10.00
N PHE A 172 -7.35 -2.28 -10.00
CA PHE A 172 -8.62 -2.95 -10.18
C PHE A 172 -8.91 -3.82 -8.98
N PHE A 173 -10.14 -3.77 -8.50
CA PHE A 173 -10.64 -4.64 -7.46
C PHE A 173 -12.04 -5.14 -7.79
N GLN A 174 -12.28 -6.42 -7.57
CA GLN A 174 -13.57 -7.06 -7.70
C GLN A 174 -13.85 -7.93 -6.48
N SER A 175 -15.09 -7.88 -5.99
CA SER A 175 -15.56 -8.65 -4.84
C SER A 175 -17.02 -9.06 -5.03
N SER A 176 -17.33 -10.35 -5.02
CA SER A 176 -18.70 -10.88 -5.10
C SER A 176 -19.55 -10.52 -3.88
N GLU A 177 -18.91 -10.23 -2.74
CA GLU A 177 -19.60 -9.92 -1.48
C GLU A 177 -19.99 -8.44 -1.33
N ARG A 178 -19.61 -7.56 -2.27
CA ARG A 178 -19.70 -6.10 -2.07
C ARG A 178 -20.24 -5.35 -3.28
N SER A 179 -20.86 -4.22 -2.99
CA SER A 179 -21.22 -3.20 -3.97
C SER A 179 -20.48 -1.90 -3.69
N PHE A 180 -19.95 -1.26 -4.72
CA PHE A 180 -19.30 0.05 -4.63
C PHE A 180 -20.25 1.16 -5.07
N TYR A 181 -20.01 2.39 -4.60
CA TYR A 181 -20.83 3.56 -4.94
C TYR A 181 -20.06 4.58 -5.76
N ASN A 182 -20.80 5.32 -6.57
CA ASN A 182 -20.26 6.37 -7.40
C ASN A 182 -19.97 7.64 -6.57
N LEU A 183 -18.76 8.19 -6.69
CA LEU A 183 -18.34 9.41 -5.99
C LEU A 183 -19.10 10.66 -6.43
N THR A 184 -19.57 10.69 -7.68
CA THR A 184 -20.32 11.82 -8.24
C THR A 184 -21.82 11.72 -8.01
N ASN A 185 -22.32 10.54 -7.67
CA ASN A 185 -23.73 10.27 -7.42
C ASN A 185 -23.88 9.15 -6.36
N GLU A 186 -24.06 9.53 -5.11
CA GLU A 186 -24.10 8.60 -3.97
C GLU A 186 -25.26 7.57 -4.02
N TYR A 187 -26.26 7.79 -4.88
CA TYR A 187 -27.39 6.87 -5.07
C TYR A 187 -27.13 5.78 -6.11
N GLU A 188 -25.99 5.82 -6.79
CA GLU A 188 -25.65 4.93 -7.89
C GLU A 188 -24.61 3.90 -7.48
N THR A 189 -24.96 2.63 -7.57
CA THR A 189 -24.04 1.50 -7.33
C THR A 189 -23.26 1.18 -8.60
N LEU A 190 -21.95 1.01 -8.48
CA LEU A 190 -21.05 0.55 -9.54
C LEU A 190 -21.06 -0.99 -9.70
N GLY A 191 -21.81 -1.70 -8.86
CA GLY A 191 -21.78 -3.16 -8.78
C GLY A 191 -20.57 -3.64 -7.98
N SER A 192 -20.03 -4.80 -8.36
CA SER A 192 -19.04 -5.56 -7.60
C SER A 192 -17.58 -5.26 -7.93
N ALA A 193 -17.30 -4.23 -8.73
CA ALA A 193 -15.94 -3.91 -9.16
C ALA A 193 -15.64 -2.40 -9.17
N VAL A 194 -14.41 -2.08 -8.81
CA VAL A 194 -13.83 -0.72 -8.84
C VAL A 194 -12.55 -0.75 -9.65
N GLU A 195 -12.41 0.24 -10.51
CA GLU A 195 -11.21 0.52 -11.26
C GLU A 195 -10.81 1.97 -11.05
N ILE A 196 -9.54 2.16 -10.69
CA ILE A 196 -8.88 3.44 -10.49
C ILE A 196 -7.71 3.51 -11.46
N ASP A 197 -7.65 4.57 -12.24
CA ASP A 197 -6.60 4.87 -13.21
C ASP A 197 -5.91 6.19 -12.85
N ASP A 198 -4.62 6.28 -13.18
CA ASP A 198 -3.81 7.51 -13.05
C ASP A 198 -3.91 8.13 -11.64
N LEU A 199 -3.89 7.29 -10.60
CA LEU A 199 -3.84 7.77 -9.23
C LEU A 199 -2.46 8.39 -8.98
N LYS A 200 -2.44 9.68 -8.68
CA LYS A 200 -1.23 10.42 -8.33
C LYS A 200 -1.41 11.13 -7.01
N LEU A 201 -0.37 11.08 -6.19
CA LEU A 201 -0.26 11.77 -4.92
C LEU A 201 1.14 12.34 -4.79
N ASN A 202 1.23 13.63 -4.48
CA ASN A 202 2.46 14.27 -4.07
C ASN A 202 2.26 14.86 -2.69
N ILE A 203 3.19 14.58 -1.78
CA ILE A 203 3.27 15.20 -0.45
C ILE A 203 4.56 16.01 -0.39
N ARG A 204 4.48 17.28 0.01
CA ARG A 204 5.62 18.18 0.22
C ARG A 204 5.41 19.03 1.47
N GLY A 205 6.28 18.84 2.46
CA GLY A 205 6.18 19.51 3.76
C GLY A 205 4.83 19.24 4.45
N GLY A 206 4.32 18.01 4.33
CA GLY A 206 3.05 17.58 4.92
C GLY A 206 1.80 18.12 4.20
N LYS A 207 1.93 18.94 3.16
CA LYS A 207 0.81 19.28 2.27
C LYS A 207 0.75 18.27 1.14
N PHE A 208 -0.45 17.83 0.78
CA PHE A 208 -0.62 16.93 -0.36
C PHE A 208 -1.55 17.49 -1.42
N ASP A 209 -1.25 17.14 -2.66
CA ASP A 209 -2.11 17.30 -3.82
C ASP A 209 -2.09 16.00 -4.64
N GLY A 210 -3.22 15.70 -5.27
CA GLY A 210 -3.31 14.52 -6.09
C GLY A 210 -4.56 14.49 -6.93
N HIS A 211 -4.64 13.43 -7.73
CA HIS A 211 -5.83 13.13 -8.47
C HIS A 211 -5.98 11.63 -8.69
N LEU A 212 -7.18 11.22 -9.05
CA LEU A 212 -7.48 9.91 -9.58
C LEU A 212 -8.53 10.00 -10.67
N LYS A 213 -8.61 8.98 -11.52
CA LYS A 213 -9.68 8.75 -12.47
C LYS A 213 -10.16 7.32 -12.28
N GLY A 214 -11.37 6.97 -12.71
CA GLY A 214 -11.83 5.60 -12.64
C GLY A 214 -13.33 5.45 -12.84
N ASN A 215 -13.83 4.23 -12.78
CA ASN A 215 -15.28 3.98 -12.84
C ASN A 215 -16.01 4.61 -11.63
N VAL A 216 -15.32 4.74 -10.49
CA VAL A 216 -15.79 5.41 -9.26
C VAL A 216 -16.25 6.84 -9.49
N SER A 217 -15.73 7.50 -10.51
CA SER A 217 -16.07 8.88 -10.86
C SER A 217 -16.63 9.00 -12.29
N LYS A 218 -17.11 7.90 -12.89
CA LYS A 218 -17.53 7.84 -14.31
C LYS A 218 -16.44 8.36 -15.27
N GLY A 219 -15.18 8.11 -14.94
CA GLY A 219 -14.03 8.61 -15.69
C GLY A 219 -13.74 10.10 -15.50
N VAL A 220 -14.48 10.83 -14.67
CA VAL A 220 -14.17 12.22 -14.34
C VAL A 220 -12.95 12.26 -13.41
N LYS A 221 -11.96 13.10 -13.72
CA LYS A 221 -10.80 13.27 -12.84
C LYS A 221 -11.25 13.89 -11.52
N VAL A 222 -11.01 13.17 -10.43
CA VAL A 222 -11.19 13.64 -9.06
C VAL A 222 -9.87 14.23 -8.59
N LYS A 223 -9.84 15.52 -8.25
CA LYS A 223 -8.67 16.18 -7.65
C LYS A 223 -8.90 16.34 -6.17
N PHE A 224 -7.88 16.10 -5.36
CA PHE A 224 -7.94 16.30 -3.91
C PHE A 224 -6.66 16.96 -3.41
N GLU A 225 -6.80 17.71 -2.33
CA GLU A 225 -5.71 18.39 -1.64
C GLU A 225 -5.97 18.39 -0.13
N GLY A 226 -4.90 18.48 0.64
CA GLY A 226 -4.98 18.42 2.08
C GLY A 226 -3.63 18.39 2.77
N ARG A 227 -3.61 17.79 3.96
CA ARG A 227 -2.41 17.66 4.78
C ARG A 227 -2.28 16.26 5.37
N ALA A 228 -1.05 15.76 5.45
CA ALA A 228 -0.71 14.54 6.15
C ALA A 228 0.37 14.85 7.20
N SER A 229 0.28 14.18 8.35
CA SER A 229 1.27 14.28 9.42
C SER A 229 1.33 12.99 10.22
N TYR A 230 2.49 12.71 10.78
CA TYR A 230 2.67 11.66 11.77
C TYR A 230 2.93 12.30 13.15
N ASP A 231 2.08 11.97 14.12
CA ASP A 231 2.26 12.31 15.52
C ASP A 231 3.15 11.23 16.16
N LEU A 232 4.40 11.60 16.45
CA LEU A 232 5.39 10.71 17.06
C LEU A 232 4.98 10.26 18.46
N GLY A 233 4.37 11.13 19.26
CA GLY A 233 4.03 10.84 20.66
C GLY A 233 2.87 9.85 20.78
N ASN A 234 1.87 10.00 19.92
CA ASN A 234 0.68 9.14 19.92
C ASN A 234 0.75 7.99 18.92
N LYS A 235 1.75 7.96 18.04
CA LYS A 235 1.89 7.01 16.92
C LYS A 235 0.66 7.01 16.01
N ILE A 236 0.18 8.21 15.68
CA ILE A 236 -1.01 8.41 14.84
C ILE A 236 -0.61 9.09 13.54
N VAL A 237 -1.06 8.55 12.42
CA VAL A 237 -1.08 9.28 11.15
C VAL A 237 -2.39 10.04 11.06
N ASN A 238 -2.32 11.34 10.82
CA ASN A 238 -3.48 12.18 10.53
C ASN A 238 -3.44 12.61 9.06
N ILE A 239 -4.49 12.29 8.31
CA ILE A 239 -4.72 12.74 6.94
C ILE A 239 -5.96 13.62 6.92
N ARG A 240 -5.76 14.91 6.70
CA ARG A 240 -6.84 15.89 6.56
C ARG A 240 -7.09 16.18 5.09
N ILE A 241 -8.31 15.95 4.60
CA ILE A 241 -8.72 16.28 3.23
C ILE A 241 -9.41 17.65 3.23
N ASP A 242 -8.71 18.68 2.77
CA ASP A 242 -9.25 20.04 2.73
C ASP A 242 -10.26 20.22 1.57
N LYS A 243 -9.95 19.65 0.40
CA LYS A 243 -10.84 19.71 -0.77
C LYS A 243 -10.78 18.42 -1.57
N ALA A 244 -11.92 18.02 -2.13
CA ALA A 244 -12.00 16.98 -3.15
C ALA A 244 -13.09 17.34 -4.17
N LYS A 245 -12.74 17.35 -5.46
CA LYS A 245 -13.64 17.76 -6.55
C LYS A 245 -13.58 16.83 -7.74
N ALA A 246 -14.73 16.45 -8.27
CA ALA A 246 -14.89 15.78 -9.56
C ALA A 246 -15.46 16.79 -10.57
N GLY A 247 -14.61 17.35 -11.43
CA GLY A 247 -15.01 18.50 -12.26
C GLY A 247 -15.44 19.70 -11.39
N LEU A 248 -16.71 20.09 -11.45
CA LEU A 248 -17.28 21.17 -10.63
C LEU A 248 -17.95 20.67 -9.33
N PHE A 249 -18.14 19.35 -9.18
CA PHE A 249 -18.83 18.77 -8.04
C PHE A 249 -17.89 18.60 -6.86
N ASN A 250 -18.29 19.06 -5.68
CA ASN A 250 -17.59 18.74 -4.43
C ASN A 250 -17.97 17.31 -4.03
N VAL A 251 -16.98 16.42 -4.00
CA VAL A 251 -17.16 14.99 -3.69
C VAL A 251 -16.55 14.61 -2.34
N ARG A 252 -16.06 15.59 -1.57
CA ARG A 252 -15.41 15.34 -0.27
C ARG A 252 -16.31 14.56 0.67
N ARG A 253 -17.55 15.00 0.85
CA ARG A 253 -18.52 14.34 1.73
C ARG A 253 -18.80 12.90 1.30
N THR A 254 -18.92 12.64 -0.01
CA THR A 254 -19.13 11.28 -0.53
C THR A 254 -17.93 10.38 -0.25
N ILE A 255 -16.71 10.92 -0.37
CA ILE A 255 -15.48 10.21 0.02
C ILE A 255 -15.52 9.85 1.50
N PHE A 256 -15.83 10.80 2.40
CA PHE A 256 -15.90 10.53 3.84
C PHE A 256 -16.98 9.52 4.20
N LYS A 257 -18.18 9.60 3.62
CA LYS A 257 -19.25 8.60 3.81
C LYS A 257 -18.82 7.19 3.40
N GLU A 258 -18.07 7.05 2.31
CA GLU A 258 -17.52 5.74 1.94
C GLU A 258 -16.43 5.32 2.93
N LEU A 259 -15.55 6.24 3.35
CA LEU A 259 -14.49 5.98 4.33
C LEU A 259 -15.02 5.55 5.71
N GLU A 260 -16.10 6.16 6.20
CA GLU A 260 -16.77 5.82 7.48
C GLU A 260 -17.17 4.34 7.55
N ARG A 261 -17.47 3.71 6.41
CA ARG A 261 -17.79 2.27 6.35
C ARG A 261 -16.59 1.37 6.63
N PHE A 262 -15.39 1.94 6.71
CA PHE A 262 -14.14 1.22 6.97
C PHE A 262 -13.56 1.53 8.36
N GLU A 263 -14.26 2.31 9.19
CA GLU A 263 -13.85 2.54 10.58
C GLU A 263 -13.66 1.21 11.33
N ASN A 264 -12.59 1.16 12.11
CA ASN A 264 -12.23 0.03 12.94
C ASN A 264 -11.32 0.50 14.09
N ASP A 265 -10.79 -0.44 14.87
CA ASP A 265 -9.89 -0.18 15.99
C ASP A 265 -8.59 0.56 15.61
N LYS A 266 -8.20 0.55 14.33
CA LYS A 266 -7.01 1.22 13.81
C LYS A 266 -7.30 2.41 12.89
N ILE A 267 -8.54 2.61 12.47
CA ILE A 267 -8.92 3.67 11.53
C ILE A 267 -10.16 4.38 12.06
N GLU A 268 -10.02 5.67 12.32
CA GLU A 268 -11.10 6.56 12.77
C GLU A 268 -11.30 7.67 11.73
N ILE A 269 -12.57 7.96 11.42
CA ILE A 269 -12.98 8.90 10.38
C ILE A 269 -13.81 10.01 11.02
N ASP A 270 -13.20 11.19 11.20
CA ASP A 270 -13.87 12.37 11.72
C ASP A 270 -13.68 13.54 10.74
N GLU A 271 -14.63 13.71 9.80
CA GLU A 271 -14.52 14.68 8.70
C GLU A 271 -14.11 16.08 9.24
N PRO A 272 -12.99 16.68 8.76
CA PRO A 272 -12.26 16.37 7.53
C PRO A 272 -10.98 15.53 7.71
N ASN A 273 -10.84 14.79 8.81
CA ASN A 273 -9.66 14.03 9.18
C ASN A 273 -9.89 12.51 9.09
N ILE A 274 -8.82 11.80 8.80
CA ILE A 274 -8.69 10.35 8.83
C ILE A 274 -7.52 10.07 9.77
N TYR A 275 -7.77 9.32 10.84
CA TYR A 275 -6.77 8.94 11.81
C TYR A 275 -6.43 7.47 11.65
N ILE A 276 -5.14 7.16 11.54
CA ILE A 276 -4.64 5.79 11.46
C ILE A 276 -3.73 5.56 12.66
N ILE A 277 -4.13 4.62 13.50
CA ILE A 277 -3.49 4.29 14.77
C ILE A 277 -2.50 3.17 14.52
N LEU A 278 -1.20 3.45 14.71
CA LEU A 278 -0.09 2.51 14.43
C LEU A 278 0.40 1.80 15.71
N GLN A 279 -0.49 1.50 16.65
CA GLN A 279 -0.15 0.89 17.95
C GLN A 279 0.80 -0.32 17.82
N GLU A 280 1.71 -0.45 18.80
CA GLU A 280 2.63 -1.59 18.98
C GLU A 280 1.90 -2.90 19.24
#